data_AF-A0A8H5BQV9-F1
#
_entry.id   AF-A0A8H5BQV9-F1
#
_cell.length_a   1.000
_cell.length_b   1.000
_cell.length_c   1.000
_cell.angle_alpha   90.00
_cell.angle_beta   90.00
_cell.angle_gamma   90.00
#
_symmetry.space_group_name_H-M   'P 1'
#
loop_
_entity.id
_entity.type
_entity.pdbx_description
1 polymer ?
#
loop_
_entity_poly.entity_id
_entity_poly.type
_entity_poly.pdbx_seq_one_letter_code
_entity_poly.pdbx_strand_id
1 'polypeptide(L)'
;MLFQDFRHISTVQAGSHDDLSVRCTFGYIPLTRPPPFYALKAVAYQEKTPLLDPTIDVDGWVLAKAVNLAGTLSKLHPVVIECQLFLSAPLAYTRGSVIPLYIRMQSSNQQALDLLARHNALVVRLQRRIEYSLPMKSMKNADNYHAGKNKRDLAEAVWWPTATQEQEASPSLTADTQTHTVCLNGELHLRGDLVPSTMFPVFTVGYDVCLWALDARGLKMAETEKSLLEHPVEIVTLFAPGPRAVRYAPPGSGSERPLPMEFGMALGTLGSAYM
;
A
#
# COMPACT_ATOMS: atom_id res chain seq x y z
N MET A 1 -0.94 20.62 5.89
CA MET A 1 -1.45 20.41 4.51
C MET A 1 -0.24 20.46 3.60
N LEU A 2 0.20 19.33 3.04
CA LEU A 2 1.34 19.29 2.12
C LEU A 2 0.84 19.67 0.73
N PHE A 3 1.21 20.86 0.25
CA PHE A 3 1.08 21.22 -1.15
C PHE A 3 2.25 20.58 -1.91
N GLN A 4 1.96 20.01 -3.09
CA GLN A 4 3.03 19.75 -4.05
C GLN A 4 3.33 21.07 -4.75
N ASP A 5 4.55 21.58 -4.55
CA ASP A 5 5.00 22.81 -5.19
C ASP A 5 5.31 22.54 -6.66
N PHE A 6 4.45 23.03 -7.55
CA PHE A 6 4.74 23.08 -8.98
C PHE A 6 5.19 24.49 -9.36
N ARG A 7 6.27 24.58 -10.13
CA ARG A 7 6.70 25.83 -10.79
C ARG A 7 6.19 25.80 -12.22
N HIS A 8 5.26 26.69 -12.54
CA HIS A 8 4.86 26.96 -13.92
C HIS A 8 5.43 28.31 -14.34
N ILE A 9 5.94 28.37 -15.56
CA ILE A 9 6.46 29.61 -16.16
C ILE A 9 5.47 29.94 -17.27
N SER A 10 4.69 31.01 -17.07
CA SER A 10 3.86 31.57 -18.13
C SER A 10 4.59 32.78 -18.71
N THR A 11 4.85 32.74 -20.02
CA THR A 11 5.41 33.87 -20.77
C THR A 11 4.24 34.56 -21.47
N VAL A 12 4.03 35.85 -21.18
CA VAL A 12 3.06 36.67 -21.91
C VAL A 12 3.84 37.53 -22.89
N GLN A 13 3.65 37.27 -24.19
CA GLN A 13 4.21 38.14 -25.23
C GLN A 13 3.26 39.31 -25.46
N ALA A 14 3.62 40.49 -24.97
CA ALA A 14 2.99 41.73 -25.37
C ALA A 14 3.78 42.32 -26.55
N GLY A 15 3.07 42.75 -27.60
CA GLY A 15 3.67 43.30 -28.80
C GLY A 15 4.65 44.45 -28.49
N SER A 16 5.88 44.28 -28.99
CA SER A 16 7.03 45.18 -28.96
C SER A 16 7.65 45.47 -27.58
N HIS A 17 8.86 44.92 -27.41
CA HIS A 17 9.85 45.13 -26.35
C HIS A 17 9.49 44.58 -24.95
N ASP A 18 10.21 43.49 -24.61
CA ASP A 18 10.29 42.76 -23.33
C ASP A 18 9.17 41.76 -23.01
N ASP A 19 9.51 40.48 -23.17
CA ASP A 19 8.71 39.35 -22.66
C ASP A 19 8.66 39.41 -21.13
N LEU A 20 7.56 39.93 -20.59
CA LEU A 20 7.31 39.91 -19.15
C LEU A 20 6.93 38.48 -18.75
N SER A 21 7.87 37.75 -18.15
CA SER A 21 7.60 36.42 -17.57
C SER A 21 7.23 36.55 -16.10
N VAL A 22 6.02 36.10 -15.73
CA VAL A 22 5.61 36.01 -14.33
C VAL A 22 5.86 34.58 -13.85
N ARG A 23 6.68 34.44 -12.82
CA ARG A 23 6.96 33.16 -12.16
C ARG A 23 6.16 33.10 -10.87
N CYS A 24 5.20 32.19 -10.80
CA CYS A 24 4.48 31.91 -9.56
C CYS A 24 4.55 30.41 -9.24
N THR A 25 4.51 30.09 -7.95
CA THR A 25 4.33 28.73 -7.46
C THR A 25 2.84 28.53 -7.21
N PHE A 26 2.31 27.39 -7.63
CA PHE A 26 0.96 26.98 -7.26
C PHE A 26 0.96 25.55 -6.75
N GLY A 27 0.00 25.26 -5.88
CA GLY A 27 -0.29 23.89 -5.44
C GLY A 27 -1.24 23.22 -6.41
N TYR A 28 -0.93 21.98 -6.80
CA TYR A 28 -1.86 21.13 -7.54
C TYR A 28 -2.27 19.95 -6.67
N ILE A 29 -3.59 19.73 -6.55
CA ILE A 29 -4.16 18.57 -5.87
C ILE A 29 -5.24 18.02 -6.80
N PRO A 30 -5.03 16.86 -7.44
CA PRO A 30 -6.03 16.29 -8.31
C PRO A 30 -7.30 15.90 -7.54
N LEU A 31 -8.46 16.21 -8.13
CA LEU A 31 -9.75 15.77 -7.63
C LEU A 31 -10.14 14.45 -8.32
N THR A 32 -9.64 13.33 -7.78
CA THR A 32 -9.91 11.98 -8.28
C THR A 32 -10.80 11.20 -7.31
N ARG A 33 -11.50 10.19 -7.81
CA ARG A 33 -12.47 9.38 -7.05
C ARG A 33 -12.36 7.91 -7.46
N PRO A 34 -12.56 6.95 -6.53
CA PRO A 34 -12.67 5.54 -6.90
C PRO A 34 -13.96 5.27 -7.67
N PRO A 35 -14.02 4.16 -8.43
CA PRO A 35 -15.28 3.57 -8.86
C PRO A 35 -16.20 3.25 -7.66
N PRO A 36 -17.52 3.08 -7.88
CA PRO A 36 -18.42 2.54 -6.85
C PRO A 36 -17.96 1.18 -6.33
N PHE A 37 -18.29 0.86 -5.08
CA PHE A 37 -18.07 -0.48 -4.52
C PHE A 37 -18.95 -1.52 -5.21
N TYR A 38 -18.45 -2.75 -5.30
CA TYR A 38 -19.25 -3.91 -5.71
C TYR A 38 -20.39 -4.17 -4.72
N ALA A 39 -21.44 -4.85 -5.19
CA ALA A 39 -22.71 -4.96 -4.48
C ALA A 39 -22.59 -5.49 -3.05
N LEU A 40 -21.88 -6.61 -2.84
CA LEU A 40 -21.73 -7.23 -1.53
C LEU A 40 -21.00 -6.32 -0.54
N LYS A 41 -19.90 -5.69 -0.98
CA LYS A 41 -19.17 -4.71 -0.20
C LYS A 41 -19.97 -3.44 0.11
N ALA A 42 -20.75 -2.95 -0.86
CA ALA A 42 -21.60 -1.79 -0.67
C ALA A 42 -22.64 -2.06 0.43
N VAL A 43 -23.30 -3.23 0.38
CA VAL A 43 -24.23 -3.65 1.44
C VAL A 43 -23.52 -3.78 2.78
N ALA A 44 -22.35 -4.42 2.83
CA ALA A 44 -21.60 -4.57 4.08
C ALA A 44 -21.25 -3.23 4.74
N TYR A 45 -20.81 -2.25 3.96
CA TYR A 45 -20.55 -0.90 4.48
C TYR A 45 -21.82 -0.14 4.87
N GLN A 46 -22.91 -0.32 4.13
CA GLN A 46 -24.19 0.31 4.44
C GLN A 46 -24.78 -0.22 5.75
N GLU A 47 -24.78 -1.53 5.93
CA GLU A 47 -25.34 -2.23 7.10
C GLU A 47 -24.32 -2.36 8.25
N LYS A 48 -23.07 -1.92 8.03
CA LYS A 48 -21.95 -2.03 8.97
C LYS A 48 -21.68 -3.47 9.42
N THR A 49 -21.93 -4.44 8.54
CA THR A 49 -21.58 -5.84 8.76
C THR A 49 -20.14 -6.11 8.31
N PRO A 50 -19.45 -7.14 8.84
CA PRO A 50 -18.13 -7.52 8.37
C PRO A 50 -18.10 -7.79 6.86
N LEU A 51 -16.96 -7.50 6.22
CA LEU A 51 -16.75 -7.86 4.83
C LEU A 51 -16.73 -9.38 4.66
N LEU A 52 -17.30 -9.85 3.55
CA LEU A 52 -17.22 -11.24 3.15
C LEU A 52 -15.81 -11.56 2.65
N ASP A 53 -15.41 -12.82 2.80
CA ASP A 53 -14.10 -13.31 2.36
C ASP A 53 -13.96 -13.35 0.82
N PRO A 54 -12.74 -13.55 0.30
CA PRO A 54 -12.52 -13.68 -1.14
C PRO A 54 -13.12 -14.94 -1.79
N THR A 55 -13.60 -15.92 -1.02
CA THR A 55 -14.25 -17.12 -1.58
C THR A 55 -15.73 -16.87 -1.84
N ILE A 56 -16.36 -15.96 -1.08
CA ILE A 56 -17.75 -15.55 -1.25
C ILE A 56 -17.86 -14.28 -2.13
N ASP A 57 -17.04 -13.25 -1.90
CA ASP A 57 -17.04 -11.98 -2.65
C ASP A 57 -15.88 -11.90 -3.65
N VAL A 58 -15.87 -12.81 -4.63
CA VAL A 58 -14.78 -12.93 -5.61
C VAL A 58 -14.53 -11.62 -6.38
N ASP A 59 -15.58 -10.87 -6.71
CA ASP A 59 -15.46 -9.58 -7.42
C ASP A 59 -14.95 -8.46 -6.52
N GLY A 60 -15.23 -8.54 -5.21
CA GLY A 60 -14.80 -7.56 -4.22
C GLY A 60 -13.33 -7.68 -3.81
N TRP A 61 -12.60 -8.70 -4.24
CA TRP A 61 -11.22 -8.94 -3.84
C TRP A 61 -10.30 -9.18 -5.03
N VAL A 62 -9.10 -8.60 -4.98
CA VAL A 62 -8.03 -8.83 -5.95
C VAL A 62 -6.89 -9.57 -5.26
N LEU A 63 -6.54 -10.76 -5.75
CA LEU A 63 -5.32 -11.44 -5.36
C LEU A 63 -4.12 -10.68 -5.91
N ALA A 64 -3.28 -10.12 -5.03
CA ALA A 64 -2.09 -9.40 -5.45
C ALA A 64 -1.07 -10.33 -6.11
N LYS A 65 -0.68 -11.40 -5.39
CA LYS A 65 0.18 -12.50 -5.84
C LYS A 65 0.24 -13.56 -4.73
N ALA A 66 0.38 -14.83 -5.12
CA ALA A 66 0.78 -15.90 -4.21
C ALA A 66 2.32 -15.94 -4.08
N VAL A 67 2.84 -16.03 -2.85
CA VAL A 67 4.27 -16.11 -2.57
C VAL A 67 4.57 -17.30 -1.67
N ASN A 68 5.62 -18.05 -2.01
CA ASN A 68 6.12 -19.15 -1.19
C ASN A 68 7.28 -18.66 -0.35
N LEU A 69 7.16 -18.80 0.96
CA LEU A 69 8.12 -18.29 1.91
C LEU A 69 8.83 -19.45 2.59
N ALA A 70 10.13 -19.55 2.35
CA ALA A 70 11.00 -20.51 3.02
C ALA A 70 11.54 -19.90 4.32
N GLY A 71 11.52 -20.68 5.39
CA GLY A 71 12.02 -20.29 6.68
C GLY A 71 12.47 -21.47 7.52
N THR A 72 12.84 -21.18 8.76
CA THR A 72 13.23 -22.20 9.74
C THR A 72 12.58 -21.92 11.08
N LEU A 73 11.84 -22.90 11.57
CA LEU A 73 11.22 -22.91 12.89
C LEU A 73 12.24 -23.40 13.93
N SER A 74 12.44 -22.61 14.99
CA SER A 74 13.37 -22.88 16.09
C SER A 74 14.79 -23.25 15.63
N LYS A 75 15.23 -22.70 14.49
CA LYS A 75 16.54 -22.94 13.83
C LYS A 75 16.81 -24.37 13.33
N LEU A 76 15.86 -25.29 13.50
CA LEU A 76 16.08 -26.72 13.22
C LEU A 76 15.13 -27.27 12.15
N HIS A 77 13.90 -26.76 12.05
CA HIS A 77 12.89 -27.34 11.19
C HIS A 77 12.62 -26.44 10.00
N PRO A 78 13.01 -26.82 8.77
CA PRO A 78 12.66 -26.06 7.58
C PRO A 78 11.15 -26.04 7.41
N VAL A 79 10.62 -24.90 7.00
CA VAL A 79 9.20 -24.73 6.74
C VAL A 79 9.01 -23.93 5.46
N VAL A 80 7.99 -24.30 4.70
CA VAL A 80 7.50 -23.56 3.54
C VAL A 80 6.08 -23.12 3.84
N ILE A 81 5.79 -21.84 3.59
CA ILE A 81 4.50 -21.22 3.84
C ILE A 81 4.06 -20.54 2.55
N GLU A 82 2.95 -20.98 1.97
CA GLU A 82 2.31 -20.27 0.87
C GLU A 82 1.46 -19.14 1.47
N CYS A 83 1.68 -17.91 1.00
CA CYS A 83 0.91 -16.74 1.41
C CYS A 83 0.21 -16.12 0.20
N GLN A 84 -1.09 -15.85 0.34
CA GLN A 84 -1.92 -15.20 -0.67
C GLN A 84 -2.51 -13.93 -0.07
N LEU A 85 -2.04 -12.76 -0.52
CA LEU A 85 -2.55 -11.45 -0.09
C LEU A 85 -3.62 -10.95 -1.04
N PHE A 86 -4.79 -10.63 -0.49
CA PHE A 86 -5.93 -10.07 -1.21
C PHE A 86 -6.16 -8.62 -0.77
N LEU A 87 -6.42 -7.76 -1.75
CA LEU A 87 -6.80 -6.36 -1.54
C LEU A 87 -8.25 -6.16 -1.96
N SER A 88 -8.97 -5.37 -1.19
CA SER A 88 -10.37 -5.03 -1.46
C SER A 88 -10.51 -4.16 -2.72
N ALA A 89 -11.20 -4.64 -3.75
CA ALA A 89 -11.50 -3.90 -4.98
C ALA A 89 -12.54 -2.78 -4.76
N PRO A 90 -12.49 -1.66 -5.51
CA PRO A 90 -11.47 -1.30 -6.50
C PRO A 90 -10.14 -0.89 -5.85
N LEU A 91 -9.03 -0.99 -6.58
CA LEU A 91 -7.67 -0.64 -6.11
C LEU A 91 -7.40 0.87 -6.02
N ALA A 92 -8.45 1.66 -5.80
CA ALA A 92 -8.40 3.10 -5.62
C ALA A 92 -9.08 3.46 -4.29
N TYR A 93 -8.34 4.12 -3.39
CA TYR A 93 -8.77 4.35 -2.02
C TYR A 93 -8.64 5.82 -1.65
N THR A 94 -9.68 6.35 -1.01
CA THR A 94 -9.68 7.76 -0.61
C THR A 94 -8.75 7.96 0.58
N ARG A 95 -7.89 8.98 0.55
CA ARG A 95 -7.11 9.37 1.74
C ARG A 95 -8.03 9.60 2.95
N GLY A 96 -7.58 9.25 4.15
CA GLY A 96 -8.41 9.29 5.36
C GLY A 96 -9.35 8.09 5.54
N SER A 97 -9.42 7.18 4.56
CA SER A 97 -10.23 5.96 4.64
C SER A 97 -9.39 4.74 5.07
N VAL A 98 -9.73 3.55 4.59
CA VAL A 98 -9.10 2.29 4.96
C VAL A 98 -8.95 1.42 3.71
N ILE A 99 -7.87 0.65 3.63
CA ILE A 99 -7.70 -0.45 2.67
C ILE A 99 -7.95 -1.75 3.41
N PRO A 100 -9.08 -2.43 3.19
CA PRO A 100 -9.28 -3.78 3.70
C PRO A 100 -8.36 -4.76 2.98
N LEU A 101 -7.76 -5.64 3.76
CA LEU A 101 -6.85 -6.70 3.35
C LEU A 101 -7.38 -8.04 3.87
N TYR A 102 -7.05 -9.10 3.14
CA TYR A 102 -7.26 -10.46 3.59
C TYR A 102 -6.03 -11.27 3.23
N ILE A 103 -5.57 -12.14 4.12
CA ILE A 103 -4.44 -13.02 3.84
C ILE A 103 -4.80 -14.46 4.19
N ARG A 104 -4.47 -15.35 3.25
CA ARG A 104 -4.53 -16.79 3.44
C ARG A 104 -3.11 -17.33 3.48
N MET A 105 -2.81 -18.15 4.49
CA MET A 105 -1.52 -18.80 4.67
C MET A 105 -1.72 -20.31 4.74
N GLN A 106 -0.89 -21.07 4.02
CA GLN A 106 -0.95 -22.52 3.97
C GLN A 106 0.43 -23.14 4.23
N SER A 107 0.47 -24.21 5.01
CA SER A 107 1.71 -24.93 5.31
C SER A 107 1.42 -26.35 5.80
N SER A 108 2.37 -27.26 5.64
CA SER A 108 2.34 -28.58 6.29
C SER A 108 2.67 -28.50 7.80
N ASN A 109 3.09 -27.33 8.31
CA ASN A 109 3.45 -27.14 9.70
C ASN A 109 2.48 -26.18 10.41
N GLN A 110 1.52 -26.72 11.17
CA GLN A 110 0.55 -25.93 11.95
C GLN A 110 1.23 -24.96 12.93
N GLN A 111 2.31 -25.39 13.60
CA GLN A 111 2.99 -24.55 14.59
C GLN A 111 3.57 -23.28 13.96
N ALA A 112 4.06 -23.35 12.72
CA ALA A 112 4.53 -22.18 11.99
C ALA A 112 3.38 -21.22 11.66
N LEU A 113 2.22 -21.74 11.24
CA LEU A 113 1.03 -20.92 10.98
C LEU A 113 0.50 -20.27 12.26
N ASP A 114 0.49 -20.99 13.38
CA ASP A 114 0.05 -20.46 14.68
C ASP A 114 0.94 -19.30 15.15
N LEU A 115 2.25 -19.35 14.87
CA LEU A 115 3.16 -18.25 15.17
C LEU A 115 2.88 -17.01 14.32
N LEU A 116 2.47 -17.19 13.07
CA LEU A 116 2.10 -16.10 12.15
C LEU A 116 0.72 -15.54 12.40
N ALA A 117 -0.20 -16.36 12.92
CA ALA A 117 -1.53 -15.95 13.33
C ALA A 117 -1.52 -15.04 14.57
N ARG A 118 -0.43 -15.07 15.35
CA ARG A 118 -0.25 -14.21 16.53
C ARG A 118 0.06 -12.77 16.13
N HIS A 119 -0.35 -11.84 16.97
CA HIS A 119 -0.24 -10.40 16.72
C HIS A 119 1.17 -9.97 16.26
N ASN A 120 1.19 -9.12 15.23
CA ASN A 120 2.35 -8.41 14.67
C ASN A 120 3.39 -9.24 13.89
N ALA A 121 3.11 -10.51 13.56
CA ALA A 121 4.00 -11.30 12.71
C ALA A 121 3.97 -10.88 11.23
N LEU A 122 2.82 -10.40 10.76
CA LEU A 122 2.62 -9.97 9.38
C LEU A 122 2.92 -8.48 9.23
N VAL A 123 3.86 -8.17 8.35
CA VAL A 123 4.24 -6.80 8.04
C VAL A 123 3.77 -6.48 6.62
N VAL A 124 2.59 -5.86 6.52
CA VAL A 124 2.11 -5.26 5.27
C VAL A 124 2.09 -3.76 5.44
N ARG A 125 2.63 -3.02 4.48
CA ARG A 125 2.76 -1.56 4.56
C ARG A 125 2.25 -0.88 3.31
N LEU A 126 1.71 0.32 3.48
CA LEU A 126 1.53 1.24 2.38
C LEU A 126 2.85 1.98 2.15
N GLN A 127 3.41 1.84 0.96
CA GLN A 127 4.63 2.52 0.56
C GLN A 127 4.33 3.55 -0.53
N ARG A 128 4.78 4.78 -0.35
CA ARG A 128 4.72 5.81 -1.38
C ARG A 128 5.97 5.74 -2.26
N ARG A 129 5.78 5.73 -3.57
CA ARG A 129 6.81 5.94 -4.58
C ARG A 129 6.71 7.35 -5.15
N ILE A 130 7.84 8.04 -5.15
CA ILE A 130 8.01 9.29 -5.89
C ILE A 130 9.09 9.04 -6.94
N GLU A 131 8.76 9.31 -8.19
CA GLU A 131 9.68 9.23 -9.32
C GLU A 131 9.74 10.61 -10.00
N TYR A 132 10.93 11.08 -10.36
CA TYR A 132 11.09 12.36 -11.04
C TYR A 132 12.25 12.36 -12.03
N SER A 133 12.17 13.24 -13.02
CA SER A 133 13.21 13.46 -14.04
C SER A 133 13.33 14.96 -14.31
N LEU A 134 14.41 15.59 -13.82
CA LEU A 134 14.62 17.03 -13.96
C LEU A 134 15.78 17.33 -14.92
N PRO A 135 15.67 18.32 -15.82
CA PRO A 135 16.79 18.70 -16.69
C PRO A 135 17.93 19.29 -15.84
N MET A 136 19.16 18.78 -16.01
CA MET A 136 20.34 19.36 -15.38
C MET A 136 20.80 20.59 -16.17
N LYS A 137 21.07 21.72 -15.49
CA LYS A 137 21.55 22.96 -16.15
C LYS A 137 23.04 22.97 -16.53
N SER A 138 23.75 21.85 -16.44
CA SER A 138 25.21 21.83 -16.69
C SER A 138 25.57 21.29 -18.07
N MET A 139 26.02 22.22 -18.92
CA MET A 139 26.83 22.07 -20.15
C MET A 139 26.29 21.22 -21.33
N LYS A 140 25.93 21.96 -22.40
CA LYS A 140 26.07 21.67 -23.84
C LYS A 140 25.35 20.48 -24.48
N ASN A 141 24.82 19.52 -23.73
CA ASN A 141 24.05 18.40 -24.31
C ASN A 141 22.60 18.40 -23.81
N ALA A 142 21.65 18.35 -24.74
CA ALA A 142 20.20 18.39 -24.49
C ALA A 142 19.64 17.14 -23.78
N ASP A 143 20.48 16.13 -23.54
CA ASP A 143 20.05 14.79 -23.10
C ASP A 143 20.35 14.47 -21.61
N ASN A 144 20.84 15.43 -20.82
CA ASN A 144 21.19 15.18 -19.41
C ASN A 144 20.03 15.49 -18.44
N TYR A 145 19.25 14.46 -18.10
CA TYR A 145 18.23 14.49 -17.05
C TYR A 145 18.74 13.84 -15.75
N HIS A 146 18.50 14.48 -14.60
CA HIS A 146 18.62 13.86 -13.29
C HIS A 146 17.33 13.10 -12.97
N ALA A 147 17.38 11.77 -13.05
CA ALA A 147 16.30 10.91 -12.57
C ALA A 147 16.51 10.54 -11.10
N GLY A 148 15.43 10.55 -10.31
CA GLY A 148 15.46 10.12 -8.91
C GLY A 148 14.23 9.29 -8.56
N LYS A 149 14.41 8.35 -7.63
CA LYS A 149 13.34 7.53 -7.06
C LYS A 149 13.43 7.57 -5.55
N ASN A 150 12.29 7.73 -4.88
CA ASN A 150 12.19 7.72 -3.43
C ASN A 150 11.01 6.80 -3.04
N LYS A 151 11.27 5.85 -2.14
CA LYS A 151 10.25 4.99 -1.53
C LYS A 151 10.17 5.30 -0.05
N ARG A 152 8.95 5.39 0.50
CA ARG A 152 8.73 5.63 1.94
C ARG A 152 7.51 4.88 2.45
N ASP A 153 7.67 4.18 3.56
CA ASP A 153 6.56 3.53 4.27
C ASP A 153 5.73 4.57 5.02
N LEU A 154 4.41 4.46 4.95
CA LEU A 154 3.47 5.47 5.47
C LEU A 154 2.43 4.93 6.45
N ALA A 155 2.10 3.65 6.34
CA ALA A 155 1.19 2.96 7.24
C ALA A 155 1.57 1.48 7.31
N GLU A 156 1.28 0.82 8.43
CA GLU A 156 1.42 -0.62 8.63
C GLU A 156 0.04 -1.22 8.91
N ALA A 157 -0.21 -2.40 8.36
CA ALA A 157 -1.49 -3.07 8.47
C ALA A 157 -1.70 -3.66 9.87
N VAL A 158 -2.94 -3.58 10.33
CA VAL A 158 -3.41 -4.29 11.53
C VAL A 158 -4.06 -5.59 11.09
N TRP A 159 -3.82 -6.67 11.85
CA TRP A 159 -4.33 -8.01 11.53
C TRP A 159 -5.10 -8.64 12.69
N TRP A 160 -6.16 -9.37 12.37
CA TRP A 160 -6.93 -10.17 13.33
C TRP A 160 -7.49 -11.46 12.69
N PRO A 161 -7.76 -12.50 13.50
CA PRO A 161 -8.33 -13.75 13.01
C PRO A 161 -9.70 -13.56 12.35
N THR A 162 -9.96 -14.34 11.30
CA THR A 162 -11.32 -14.48 10.74
C THR A 162 -12.19 -15.28 11.70
N ALA A 163 -13.43 -14.84 11.93
CA ALA A 163 -14.37 -15.51 12.84
C ALA A 163 -14.70 -16.95 12.37
N THR A 164 -14.68 -17.18 11.06
CA THR A 164 -14.90 -18.49 10.42
C THR A 164 -13.57 -19.24 10.30
N GLN A 165 -12.98 -19.66 11.41
CA GLN A 165 -11.88 -20.65 11.42
C GLN A 165 -12.42 -22.09 11.48
N GLU A 166 -13.63 -22.32 10.97
CA GLU A 166 -14.17 -23.67 10.84
C GLU A 166 -13.51 -24.32 9.61
N GLN A 167 -12.39 -25.01 9.86
CA GLN A 167 -11.80 -26.09 9.07
C GLN A 167 -12.27 -26.14 7.60
N GLU A 168 -11.72 -25.28 6.74
CA GLU A 168 -11.51 -25.65 5.33
C GLU A 168 -10.41 -26.73 5.28
N ALA A 169 -10.66 -27.89 5.88
CA ALA A 169 -9.98 -29.12 5.51
C ALA A 169 -10.48 -29.46 4.11
N SER A 170 -9.87 -28.85 3.09
CA SER A 170 -10.00 -29.37 1.74
C SER A 170 -9.53 -30.82 1.79
N PRO A 171 -10.38 -31.82 1.48
CA PRO A 171 -9.95 -33.20 1.42
C PRO A 171 -9.12 -33.33 0.13
N SER A 172 -7.83 -33.03 0.20
CA SER A 172 -6.91 -33.47 -0.83
C SER A 172 -6.94 -35.00 -0.82
N LEU A 173 -7.43 -35.59 -1.91
CA LEU A 173 -7.59 -37.03 -2.14
C LEU A 173 -6.27 -37.82 -2.23
N THR A 174 -5.21 -37.34 -1.58
CA THR A 174 -3.91 -37.99 -1.48
C THR A 174 -3.45 -37.95 -0.03
N ALA A 175 -3.42 -39.12 0.60
CA ALA A 175 -3.32 -39.34 2.04
C ALA A 175 -1.98 -38.97 2.72
N ASP A 176 -1.08 -38.22 2.07
CA ASP A 176 0.32 -38.15 2.52
C ASP A 176 0.83 -36.77 2.97
N THR A 177 0.05 -35.69 2.94
CA THR A 177 0.50 -34.43 3.57
C THR A 177 -0.66 -33.56 4.04
N GLN A 178 -0.95 -33.59 5.35
CA GLN A 178 -1.93 -32.70 5.96
C GLN A 178 -1.47 -31.25 5.77
N THR A 179 -2.20 -30.50 4.95
CA THR A 179 -1.96 -29.06 4.75
C THR A 179 -2.91 -28.28 5.66
N HIS A 180 -2.33 -27.37 6.42
CA HIS A 180 -3.06 -26.49 7.33
C HIS A 180 -3.25 -25.13 6.68
N THR A 181 -4.38 -24.48 6.96
CA THR A 181 -4.72 -23.14 6.43
C THR A 181 -5.08 -22.20 7.57
N VAL A 182 -4.55 -20.99 7.55
CA VAL A 182 -4.93 -19.89 8.43
C VAL A 182 -5.31 -18.68 7.60
N CYS A 183 -6.43 -18.05 7.97
CA CYS A 183 -6.94 -16.84 7.34
C CYS A 183 -7.04 -15.70 8.35
N LEU A 184 -6.61 -14.51 7.94
CA LEU A 184 -6.67 -13.30 8.76
C LEU A 184 -7.26 -12.15 7.95
N ASN A 185 -8.07 -11.33 8.62
CA ASN A 185 -8.50 -10.04 8.13
C ASN A 185 -7.45 -8.99 8.51
N GLY A 186 -7.29 -7.97 7.66
CA GLY A 186 -6.45 -6.86 7.99
C GLY A 186 -6.90 -5.53 7.40
N GLU A 187 -6.32 -4.45 7.89
CA GLU A 187 -6.62 -3.09 7.47
C GLU A 187 -5.36 -2.23 7.43
N LEU A 188 -5.18 -1.45 6.35
CA LEU A 188 -4.30 -0.28 6.34
C LEU A 188 -5.14 0.98 6.54
N HIS A 189 -4.91 1.69 7.65
CA HIS A 189 -5.57 2.97 7.91
C HIS A 189 -4.85 4.09 7.13
N LEU A 190 -5.58 4.74 6.24
CA LEU A 190 -5.04 5.81 5.42
C LEU A 190 -5.13 7.12 6.17
N ARG A 191 -4.01 7.84 6.25
CA ARG A 191 -4.01 9.19 6.82
C ARG A 191 -4.79 10.15 5.91
N GLY A 192 -5.45 11.14 6.51
CA GLY A 192 -6.21 12.16 5.76
C GLY A 192 -5.32 13.14 4.98
N ASP A 193 -4.04 13.23 5.33
CA ASP A 193 -3.05 14.14 4.74
C ASP A 193 -2.19 13.47 3.65
N LEU A 194 -2.52 12.25 3.23
CA LEU A 194 -1.86 11.61 2.10
C LEU A 194 -2.02 12.48 0.84
N VAL A 195 -0.93 12.58 0.10
CA VAL A 195 -0.90 13.24 -1.22
C VAL A 195 -1.52 12.27 -2.21
N PRO A 196 -2.53 12.67 -3.01
CA PRO A 196 -3.13 11.75 -3.97
C PRO A 196 -2.12 11.28 -5.02
N SER A 197 -2.35 10.07 -5.54
CA SER A 197 -1.66 9.57 -6.72
C SER A 197 -1.78 10.59 -7.85
N THR A 198 -0.64 10.89 -8.46
CA THR A 198 -0.54 11.96 -9.44
C THR A 198 0.52 11.59 -10.45
N MET A 199 0.23 11.78 -11.73
CA MET A 199 1.19 11.58 -12.81
C MET A 199 1.35 12.89 -13.59
N PHE A 200 2.58 13.39 -13.60
CA PHE A 200 3.02 14.48 -14.46
C PHE A 200 4.20 13.99 -15.32
N PRO A 201 4.46 14.61 -16.48
CA PRO A 201 5.51 14.15 -17.41
C PRO A 201 6.90 13.94 -16.78
N VAL A 202 7.25 14.75 -15.79
CA VAL A 202 8.57 14.75 -15.11
C VAL A 202 8.50 14.29 -13.67
N PHE A 203 7.33 13.92 -13.17
CA PHE A 203 7.10 13.67 -11.75
C PHE A 203 5.86 12.81 -11.51
N THR A 204 6.01 11.72 -10.77
CA THR A 204 4.93 10.81 -10.44
C THR A 204 4.93 10.50 -8.95
N VAL A 205 3.74 10.52 -8.36
CA VAL A 205 3.47 9.95 -7.03
C VAL A 205 2.57 8.75 -7.20
N GLY A 206 3.06 7.59 -6.79
CA GLY A 206 2.32 6.35 -6.75
C GLY A 206 2.40 5.71 -5.36
N TYR A 207 1.60 4.66 -5.16
CA TYR A 207 1.57 3.91 -3.92
C TYR A 207 1.54 2.43 -4.22
N ASP A 208 2.19 1.66 -3.36
CA ASP A 208 2.24 0.21 -3.42
C ASP A 208 1.86 -0.34 -2.04
N VAL A 209 1.01 -1.36 -2.01
CA VAL A 209 0.82 -2.20 -0.83
C VAL A 209 1.89 -3.27 -0.87
N CYS A 210 2.77 -3.27 0.13
CA CYS A 210 3.94 -4.11 0.17
C CYS A 210 3.84 -5.14 1.29
N LEU A 211 3.96 -6.43 0.97
CA LEU A 211 4.16 -7.49 1.96
C LEU A 211 5.66 -7.64 2.20
N TRP A 212 6.07 -7.52 3.45
CA TRP A 212 7.43 -7.71 3.90
C TRP A 212 7.59 -9.08 4.55
N ALA A 213 8.84 -9.47 4.76
CA ALA A 213 9.17 -10.69 5.46
C ALA A 213 8.46 -10.80 6.80
N LEU A 214 8.02 -12.02 7.11
CA LEU A 214 7.30 -12.33 8.32
C LEU A 214 8.23 -12.21 9.53
N ASP A 215 7.77 -11.53 10.57
CA ASP A 215 8.52 -11.27 11.80
C ASP A 215 7.84 -11.94 12.99
N ALA A 216 7.98 -13.27 13.09
CA ALA A 216 7.47 -14.03 14.22
C ALA A 216 8.62 -14.57 15.08
N ARG A 217 8.52 -14.36 16.40
CA ARG A 217 9.48 -14.94 17.35
C ARG A 217 9.52 -16.46 17.19
N GLY A 218 10.72 -16.99 16.92
CA GLY A 218 10.93 -18.43 16.73
C GLY A 218 10.82 -18.90 15.27
N LEU A 219 10.42 -18.05 14.34
CA LEU A 219 10.40 -18.33 12.91
C LEU A 219 11.31 -17.33 12.18
N LYS A 220 12.38 -17.83 11.57
CA LYS A 220 13.29 -16.99 10.78
C LYS A 220 13.03 -17.21 9.30
N MET A 221 12.69 -16.15 8.57
CA MET A 221 12.51 -16.19 7.12
C MET A 221 13.86 -16.02 6.40
N ALA A 222 14.01 -16.65 5.23
CA ALA A 222 15.25 -16.59 4.45
C ALA A 222 15.50 -15.20 3.86
N GLU A 223 14.45 -14.54 3.36
CA GLU A 223 14.51 -13.18 2.81
C GLU A 223 13.89 -12.19 3.79
N THR A 224 14.62 -11.14 4.18
CA THR A 224 14.14 -10.12 5.15
C THR A 224 14.36 -8.68 4.72
N GLU A 225 15.23 -8.42 3.75
CA GLU A 225 15.66 -7.05 3.41
C GLU A 225 14.79 -6.35 2.36
N LYS A 226 13.94 -7.10 1.64
CA LYS A 226 13.09 -6.58 0.56
C LYS A 226 11.64 -6.97 0.78
N SER A 227 10.73 -6.18 0.20
CA SER A 227 9.34 -6.58 0.09
C SER A 227 9.22 -7.85 -0.77
N LEU A 228 8.52 -8.83 -0.22
CA LEU A 228 8.18 -10.10 -0.88
C LEU A 228 7.19 -9.89 -2.03
N LEU A 229 6.35 -8.86 -1.91
CA LEU A 229 5.34 -8.48 -2.88
C LEU A 229 5.14 -6.96 -2.82
N GLU A 230 4.97 -6.35 -3.99
CA GLU A 230 4.54 -4.96 -4.15
C GLU A 230 3.32 -4.98 -5.09
N HIS A 231 2.20 -4.40 -4.67
CA HIS A 231 0.99 -4.30 -5.50
C HIS A 231 0.53 -2.84 -5.60
N PRO A 232 0.46 -2.27 -6.81
CA PRO A 232 0.15 -0.86 -6.98
C PRO A 232 -1.30 -0.54 -6.61
N VAL A 233 -1.50 0.59 -5.94
CA VAL A 233 -2.81 1.13 -5.57
C VAL A 233 -2.87 2.63 -5.85
N GLU A 234 -4.08 3.15 -6.04
CA GLU A 234 -4.31 4.58 -6.20
C GLU A 234 -4.80 5.19 -4.88
N ILE A 235 -4.19 6.31 -4.46
CA ILE A 235 -4.71 7.13 -3.37
C ILE A 235 -5.40 8.34 -3.98
N VAL A 236 -6.67 8.54 -3.68
CA VAL A 236 -7.50 9.58 -4.30
C VAL A 236 -8.08 10.55 -3.27
N THR A 237 -8.66 11.66 -3.72
CA THR A 237 -9.10 12.75 -2.84
C THR A 237 -10.58 12.73 -2.49
N LEU A 238 -11.43 12.26 -3.41
CA LEU A 238 -12.88 12.16 -3.20
C LEU A 238 -13.26 10.73 -2.82
N PHE A 239 -14.33 10.61 -2.04
CA PHE A 239 -14.91 9.31 -1.72
C PHE A 239 -15.71 8.73 -2.87
N ALA A 240 -15.71 7.40 -2.99
CA ALA A 240 -16.56 6.66 -3.92
C ALA A 240 -18.05 7.06 -3.77
N PRO A 241 -18.85 6.96 -4.85
CA PRO A 241 -20.30 7.08 -4.74
C PRO A 241 -20.86 5.98 -3.83
N GLY A 242 -21.90 6.31 -3.04
CA GLY A 242 -22.53 5.36 -2.13
C GLY A 242 -21.95 5.38 -0.71
N PRO A 243 -21.98 4.23 0.01
CA PRO A 243 -21.58 4.17 1.41
C PRO A 243 -20.10 4.50 1.61
N ARG A 244 -19.72 4.86 2.84
CA ARG A 244 -18.33 5.13 3.20
C ARG A 244 -17.67 3.84 3.68
N ALA A 245 -16.39 3.66 3.36
CA ALA A 245 -15.62 2.55 3.89
C ALA A 245 -15.61 2.61 5.43
N VAL A 246 -15.85 1.46 6.05
CA VAL A 246 -15.95 1.29 7.51
C VAL A 246 -14.69 0.60 8.02
N ARG A 247 -14.25 0.96 9.23
CA ARG A 247 -13.16 0.27 9.94
C ARG A 247 -13.76 -0.84 10.80
N TYR A 248 -13.24 -2.04 10.66
CA TYR A 248 -13.63 -3.24 11.39
C TYR A 248 -12.52 -3.76 12.31
N ALA A 249 -11.32 -3.19 12.26
CA ALA A 249 -10.22 -3.56 13.16
C ALA A 249 -10.67 -3.53 14.63
N PRO A 250 -10.50 -4.65 15.39
CA PRO A 250 -10.89 -4.72 16.79
C PRO A 250 -10.21 -3.64 17.67
N PRO A 251 -10.86 -3.19 18.76
CA PRO A 251 -10.20 -2.32 19.73
C PRO A 251 -8.94 -2.99 20.29
N GLY A 252 -7.79 -2.32 20.18
CA GLY A 252 -6.53 -2.82 20.72
C GLY A 252 -5.73 -3.76 19.80
N SER A 253 -6.24 -4.11 18.61
CA SER A 253 -5.40 -4.76 17.60
C SER A 253 -4.41 -3.72 17.05
N GLY A 254 -3.17 -3.78 17.54
CA GLY A 254 -2.02 -2.98 17.08
C GLY A 254 -2.20 -1.47 17.24
N SER A 255 -1.57 -0.87 18.26
CA SER A 255 -1.28 0.56 18.21
C SER A 255 -0.43 0.81 16.97
N GLU A 256 -0.91 1.68 16.07
CA GLU A 256 -0.19 2.16 14.88
C GLU A 256 1.30 2.31 15.24
N ARG A 257 2.17 1.41 14.77
CA ARG A 257 3.60 1.53 15.07
C ARG A 257 4.01 2.87 14.47
N PRO A 258 4.46 3.86 15.28
CA PRO A 258 4.75 5.17 14.74
C PRO A 258 5.92 5.01 13.78
N LEU A 259 5.65 5.05 12.48
CA LEU A 259 6.71 5.16 11.49
C LEU A 259 7.36 6.54 11.70
N PRO A 260 8.70 6.65 11.67
CA PRO A 260 9.39 7.90 11.92
C PRO A 260 8.77 9.06 11.09
N MET A 261 8.20 10.03 11.80
CA MET A 261 7.71 11.26 11.20
C MET A 261 8.89 12.19 10.91
N GLU A 262 9.53 12.01 9.77
CA GLU A 262 10.28 13.12 9.17
C GLU A 262 9.34 14.01 8.36
N PHE A 263 9.04 15.18 8.90
CA PHE A 263 8.54 16.35 8.16
C PHE A 263 9.67 16.83 7.25
N GLY A 264 9.75 16.29 6.03
CA GLY A 264 10.90 16.61 5.19
C GLY A 264 10.89 15.87 3.87
N MET A 265 9.96 16.21 3.00
CA MET A 265 10.39 16.58 1.65
C MET A 265 10.03 18.05 1.51
N ALA A 266 10.75 18.91 2.23
CA ALA A 266 11.18 20.10 1.55
C ALA A 266 11.86 19.59 0.27
N LEU A 267 11.48 20.12 -0.88
CA LEU A 267 12.47 20.30 -1.94
C LEU A 267 13.62 21.08 -1.29
N GLY A 268 14.53 20.37 -0.62
CA GLY A 268 15.62 20.94 0.11
C GLY A 268 16.43 21.76 -0.87
N THR A 269 16.36 23.07 -0.72
CA THR A 269 17.39 24.01 -1.18
C THR A 269 17.90 23.81 -2.60
N LEU A 270 17.05 23.94 -3.62
CA LEU A 270 17.46 24.51 -4.92
C LEU A 270 17.30 26.04 -4.93
N GLY A 271 17.35 26.66 -3.76
CA GLY A 271 17.31 28.10 -3.55
C GLY A 271 18.69 28.77 -3.38
N SER A 272 19.79 28.01 -3.37
CA SER A 272 21.13 28.60 -3.09
C SER A 272 22.18 28.39 -4.19
N ALA A 273 21.80 27.89 -5.37
CA ALA A 273 22.70 27.81 -6.53
C ALA A 273 22.26 28.73 -7.69
N TYR A 274 21.35 29.67 -7.41
CA TYR A 274 20.86 30.66 -8.36
C TYR A 274 20.87 32.04 -7.72
N MET A 275 22.05 32.51 -7.35
CA MET A 275 22.42 33.93 -7.41
C MET A 275 23.54 34.06 -8.43
#